data_AF-A0A7C3M8E7-F1
#
_entry.id   AF-A0A7C3M8E7-F1
#
_cell.length_a   1.000
_cell.length_b   1.000
_cell.length_c   1.000
_cell.angle_alpha   90.00
_cell.angle_beta   90.00
_cell.angle_gamma   90.00
#
_symmetry.space_group_name_H-M   'P 1'
#
loop_
_entity.id
_entity.type
_entity.pdbx_description
1 polymer ?
#
loop_
_entity_poly.entity_id
_entity_poly.type
_entity_poly.pdbx_seq_one_letter_code
_entity_poly.pdbx_strand_id
1 'polypeptide(L)'
;MDKPKLYKIEKIEQKTPKVKSFCFYSEKISREAKPGQFLMVWVPGFDEFPISIASAYNRRIEIAVAKVGKGTEALHKFKVGDYVGIRGPYGNWFNNLGEKVCAVVGGYGSPAIRFYAEKNKKDLTVFLGAKTKEELLYKEEIEKFARVKVATEDGSEGFKGLVTELFSQEIEKEKFDRVMSCGPEIMMKKVCEITRDYKIPTQVLTERIVKCAKGFCGSCDLGGYRICKEGPVFDSEKIYGKTEFGVWTRDKSGKRASIKGILSEDFSSFLSEQFTPKRDEYFETELCGIKFPNPFMNSSGFGISGKLLYRYAIEGGAGALVTKSVCLEEKEGFDGPNFFEIKKFTPINAMGLPNPGIGNMKYEIEDMKKANVPVILSVFGKNPEEYKKVAEIGVDYGISMVEINVSCPHTEVSSIEENPELVKEIVKEVARVCHPFGIPVSVKISPNSNYIEVAKAAEEGWANSIVAINTLRYMPIDKKLNLKMLGSPSGFGGISGKGIKKLSEKILKDLRKEIDLPIISVGGIFSWKDALKRFTFGASACQIGSAIGYKGIKVFEEIKNGLKNYMEKNGYKNINELISFP
;
A
#
# COMPACT_ATOMS: atom_id res chain seq x y z
N MET A 1 -11.27 14.65 -6.50
CA MET A 1 -11.89 13.56 -5.72
C MET A 1 -11.51 12.26 -6.39
N ASP A 2 -11.03 11.30 -5.61
CA ASP A 2 -10.52 10.00 -6.08
C ASP A 2 -11.58 8.88 -6.14
N LYS A 3 -12.85 9.22 -5.90
CA LYS A 3 -13.98 8.29 -6.01
C LYS A 3 -14.07 7.70 -7.43
N PRO A 4 -14.31 6.38 -7.59
CA PRO A 4 -14.58 5.78 -8.90
C PRO A 4 -15.70 6.54 -9.62
N LYS A 5 -15.44 6.95 -10.86
CA LYS A 5 -16.44 7.59 -11.73
C LYS A 5 -16.95 6.60 -12.73
N LEU A 6 -18.25 6.62 -13.01
CA LEU A 6 -18.86 5.69 -13.96
C LEU A 6 -18.57 6.12 -15.40
N TYR A 7 -18.02 5.20 -16.19
CA TYR A 7 -17.77 5.34 -17.61
C TYR A 7 -18.55 4.26 -18.36
N LYS A 8 -19.23 4.68 -19.43
CA LYS A 8 -19.93 3.79 -20.35
C LYS A 8 -18.90 3.15 -21.29
N ILE A 9 -18.95 1.83 -21.47
CA ILE A 9 -18.12 1.14 -22.46
C ILE A 9 -18.60 1.56 -23.86
N GLU A 10 -17.73 2.18 -24.65
CA GLU A 10 -18.03 2.58 -26.03
C GLU A 10 -17.73 1.48 -27.04
N LYS A 11 -16.68 0.69 -26.77
CA LYS A 11 -16.19 -0.35 -27.68
C LYS A 11 -15.56 -1.48 -26.90
N ILE A 12 -15.74 -2.71 -27.39
CA ILE A 12 -15.08 -3.91 -26.90
C ILE A 12 -14.48 -4.62 -28.11
N GLU A 13 -13.22 -5.02 -28.04
CA GLU A 13 -12.57 -5.83 -29.08
C GLU A 13 -11.87 -7.04 -28.46
N GLN A 14 -11.98 -8.20 -29.12
CA GLN A 14 -11.15 -9.35 -28.77
C GLN A 14 -9.76 -9.14 -29.36
N LYS A 15 -8.71 -9.11 -28.53
CA LYS A 15 -7.33 -8.87 -28.97
C LYS A 15 -6.50 -10.14 -29.07
N THR A 16 -6.67 -11.06 -28.13
CA THR A 16 -6.10 -12.42 -28.16
C THR A 16 -7.13 -13.37 -27.56
N PRO A 17 -6.98 -14.71 -27.59
CA PRO A 17 -7.97 -15.62 -26.98
C PRO A 17 -8.29 -15.33 -25.50
N LYS A 18 -7.36 -14.72 -24.75
CA LYS A 18 -7.53 -14.42 -23.32
C LYS A 18 -7.78 -12.94 -23.01
N VAL A 19 -7.61 -12.04 -23.98
CA VAL A 19 -7.59 -10.58 -23.74
C VAL A 19 -8.66 -9.87 -24.57
N LYS A 20 -9.47 -9.05 -23.88
CA LYS A 20 -10.36 -8.07 -24.50
C LYS A 20 -9.86 -6.66 -24.22
N SER A 21 -9.97 -5.76 -25.19
CA SER A 21 -9.82 -4.33 -24.94
C SER A 21 -11.17 -3.65 -24.76
N PHE A 22 -11.17 -2.60 -23.94
CA PHE A 22 -12.35 -1.81 -23.59
C PHE A 22 -12.03 -0.33 -23.76
N CYS A 23 -12.85 0.38 -24.53
CA CYS A 23 -12.67 1.80 -24.79
C CYS A 23 -13.73 2.65 -24.07
N PHE A 24 -13.31 3.82 -23.59
CA PHE A 24 -14.16 4.76 -22.86
C PHE A 24 -13.92 6.19 -23.32
N TYR A 25 -14.97 7.01 -23.35
CA TYR A 25 -14.83 8.46 -23.47
C TYR A 25 -14.41 9.06 -22.12
N SER A 26 -13.23 9.66 -22.08
CA SER A 26 -12.73 10.37 -20.90
C SER A 26 -11.74 11.44 -21.32
N GLU A 27 -12.23 12.65 -21.56
CA GLU A 27 -11.40 13.80 -21.91
C GLU A 27 -10.30 14.05 -20.88
N LYS A 28 -10.67 14.02 -19.59
CA LYS A 28 -9.72 14.26 -18.50
C LYS A 28 -8.59 13.24 -18.47
N ILE A 29 -8.91 11.94 -18.46
CA ILE A 29 -7.88 10.89 -18.36
C ILE A 29 -7.06 10.84 -19.64
N SER A 30 -7.69 10.98 -20.81
CA SER A 30 -6.99 11.01 -22.11
C SER A 30 -5.92 12.10 -22.17
N ARG A 31 -6.21 13.28 -21.61
CA ARG A 31 -5.26 14.40 -21.53
C ARG A 31 -4.16 14.19 -20.49
N GLU A 32 -4.49 13.66 -19.31
CA GLU A 32 -3.57 13.59 -18.17
C GLU A 32 -2.68 12.32 -18.16
N ALA A 33 -3.11 11.23 -18.80
CA ALA A 33 -2.42 9.95 -18.76
C ALA A 33 -1.08 9.97 -19.51
N LYS A 34 -0.09 9.31 -18.90
CA LYS A 34 1.26 9.12 -19.43
C LYS A 34 1.61 7.62 -19.53
N PRO A 35 2.41 7.21 -20.53
CA PRO A 35 2.79 5.80 -20.72
C PRO A 35 3.52 5.19 -19.53
N GLY A 36 3.00 4.07 -19.02
CA GLY A 36 3.49 3.41 -17.81
C GLY A 36 2.61 3.64 -16.57
N GLN A 37 1.65 4.57 -16.62
CA GLN A 37 0.63 4.70 -15.59
C GLN A 37 -0.47 3.65 -15.72
N PHE A 38 -1.20 3.44 -14.63
CA PHE A 38 -2.33 2.51 -14.57
C PHE A 38 -3.60 3.20 -14.02
N LEU A 39 -4.74 2.57 -14.27
CA LEU A 39 -6.05 2.93 -13.73
C LEU A 39 -6.50 1.87 -12.72
N MET A 40 -7.34 2.26 -11.77
CA MET A 40 -8.14 1.28 -11.02
C MET A 40 -9.50 1.18 -11.68
N VAL A 41 -9.89 -0.04 -12.04
CA VAL A 41 -11.14 -0.35 -12.74
C VAL A 41 -12.03 -1.15 -11.80
N TRP A 42 -13.13 -0.53 -11.38
CA TRP A 42 -14.17 -1.14 -10.59
C TRP A 42 -15.24 -1.73 -11.51
N VAL A 43 -15.44 -3.03 -11.38
CA VAL A 43 -16.56 -3.75 -12.00
C VAL A 43 -17.69 -3.79 -10.97
N PRO A 44 -18.78 -3.02 -11.14
CA PRO A 44 -19.79 -2.85 -10.10
C PRO A 44 -20.36 -4.16 -9.58
N GLY A 45 -20.30 -4.35 -8.25
CA GLY A 45 -20.76 -5.58 -7.57
C GLY A 45 -19.77 -6.74 -7.57
N PHE A 46 -18.59 -6.62 -8.19
CA PHE A 46 -17.62 -7.71 -8.29
C PHE A 46 -16.29 -7.40 -7.59
N ASP A 47 -15.47 -6.52 -8.16
CA ASP A 47 -14.11 -6.23 -7.67
C ASP A 47 -13.56 -4.92 -8.29
N GLU A 48 -12.45 -4.41 -7.74
CA GLU A 48 -11.66 -3.32 -8.32
C GLU A 48 -10.19 -3.75 -8.46
N PHE A 49 -9.61 -3.61 -9.66
CA PHE A 49 -8.24 -4.05 -9.93
C PHE A 49 -7.44 -2.98 -10.71
N PRO A 50 -6.10 -2.95 -10.56
CA PRO A 50 -5.24 -2.10 -11.36
C PRO A 50 -5.12 -2.62 -12.80
N ILE A 51 -5.05 -1.73 -13.79
CA ILE A 51 -4.74 -2.09 -15.17
C ILE A 51 -3.97 -0.99 -15.89
N SER A 52 -2.95 -1.39 -16.65
CA SER A 52 -2.19 -0.48 -17.51
C SER A 52 -3.07 0.18 -18.57
N ILE A 53 -2.77 1.43 -18.89
CA ILE A 53 -3.45 2.16 -19.96
C ILE A 53 -2.84 1.72 -21.30
N ALA A 54 -3.67 1.21 -22.21
CA ALA A 54 -3.26 0.71 -23.52
C ALA A 54 -3.17 1.82 -24.59
N SER A 55 -4.02 2.84 -24.45
CA SER A 55 -4.03 4.05 -25.30
C SER A 55 -4.75 5.17 -24.57
N ALA A 56 -4.35 6.41 -24.83
CA ALA A 56 -5.03 7.61 -24.34
C ALA A 56 -4.87 8.75 -25.36
N TYR A 57 -5.83 8.83 -26.28
CA TYR A 57 -5.81 9.77 -27.40
C TYR A 57 -7.22 10.25 -27.77
N ASN A 58 -7.34 11.45 -28.35
CA ASN A 58 -8.61 12.01 -28.84
C ASN A 58 -9.81 11.88 -27.88
N ARG A 59 -9.60 12.23 -26.59
CA ARG A 59 -10.62 12.17 -25.52
C ARG A 59 -11.11 10.74 -25.21
N ARG A 60 -10.41 9.72 -25.70
CA ARG A 60 -10.67 8.32 -25.39
C ARG A 60 -9.50 7.69 -24.65
N ILE A 61 -9.83 6.64 -23.92
CA ILE A 61 -8.87 5.76 -23.26
C ILE A 61 -9.22 4.31 -23.62
N GLU A 62 -8.19 3.48 -23.71
CA GLU A 62 -8.32 2.03 -23.92
C GLU A 62 -7.56 1.30 -22.81
N ILE A 63 -8.14 0.22 -22.30
CA ILE A 63 -7.48 -0.75 -21.42
C ILE A 63 -7.57 -2.13 -22.06
N ALA A 64 -6.57 -2.98 -21.82
CA ALA A 64 -6.57 -4.38 -22.24
C ALA A 64 -6.61 -5.26 -20.99
N VAL A 65 -7.58 -6.17 -20.91
CA VAL A 65 -7.82 -6.98 -19.71
C VAL A 65 -7.79 -8.45 -20.07
N ALA A 66 -6.87 -9.19 -19.45
CA ALA A 66 -6.83 -10.65 -19.51
C ALA A 66 -7.86 -11.27 -18.54
N LYS A 67 -8.45 -12.39 -18.93
CA LYS A 67 -9.41 -13.15 -18.10
C LYS A 67 -8.66 -14.05 -17.10
N VAL A 68 -8.32 -13.52 -15.91
CA VAL A 68 -7.43 -14.20 -14.94
C VAL A 68 -7.94 -14.20 -13.49
N GLY A 69 -9.12 -13.64 -13.21
CA GLY A 69 -9.72 -13.66 -11.88
C GLY A 69 -11.12 -13.06 -11.86
N LYS A 70 -11.84 -13.24 -10.74
CA LYS A 70 -13.27 -12.91 -10.56
C LYS A 70 -13.69 -11.57 -11.17
N GLY A 71 -12.99 -10.48 -10.85
CA GLY A 71 -13.30 -9.15 -11.40
C GLY A 71 -13.15 -9.07 -12.92
N THR A 72 -12.03 -9.58 -13.46
CA THR A 72 -11.78 -9.59 -14.91
C THR A 72 -12.74 -10.53 -15.66
N GLU A 73 -13.11 -11.66 -15.07
CA GLU A 73 -14.08 -12.59 -15.65
C GLU A 73 -15.47 -11.99 -15.74
N ALA A 74 -15.87 -11.21 -14.72
CA ALA A 74 -17.11 -10.45 -14.75
C ALA A 74 -17.08 -9.38 -15.85
N LEU A 75 -15.98 -8.60 -15.95
CA LEU A 75 -15.83 -7.59 -17.00
C LEU A 75 -15.90 -8.19 -18.41
N HIS A 76 -15.36 -9.40 -18.63
CA HIS A 76 -15.42 -10.07 -19.92
C HIS A 76 -16.83 -10.43 -20.38
N LYS A 77 -17.82 -10.44 -19.47
CA LYS A 77 -19.24 -10.66 -19.76
C LYS A 77 -19.98 -9.36 -20.09
N PHE A 78 -19.38 -8.19 -19.86
CA PHE A 78 -20.00 -6.90 -20.14
C PHE A 78 -20.11 -6.65 -21.64
N LYS A 79 -21.07 -5.81 -22.01
CA LYS A 79 -21.40 -5.40 -23.37
C LYS A 79 -21.14 -3.91 -23.55
N VAL A 80 -21.04 -3.49 -24.82
CA VAL A 80 -21.04 -2.06 -25.16
C VAL A 80 -22.29 -1.42 -24.55
N GLY A 81 -22.08 -0.35 -23.81
CA GLY A 81 -23.11 0.38 -23.09
C GLY A 81 -23.21 0.10 -21.58
N ASP A 82 -22.57 -0.95 -21.08
CA ASP A 82 -22.45 -1.20 -19.64
C ASP A 82 -21.51 -0.18 -18.98
N TYR A 83 -21.61 -0.05 -17.66
CA TYR A 83 -20.84 0.91 -16.87
C TYR A 83 -19.78 0.23 -16.01
N VAL A 84 -18.58 0.81 -16.01
CA VAL A 84 -17.50 0.50 -15.07
C VAL A 84 -17.11 1.74 -14.28
N GLY A 85 -16.64 1.58 -13.06
CA GLY A 85 -16.00 2.66 -12.32
C GLY A 85 -14.53 2.79 -12.69
N ILE A 86 -14.05 4.00 -12.98
CA ILE A 86 -12.64 4.26 -13.25
C ILE A 86 -12.15 5.38 -12.34
N ARG A 87 -10.96 5.19 -11.76
CA ARG A 87 -10.19 6.24 -11.08
C ARG A 87 -8.70 6.12 -11.42
N GLY A 88 -7.99 7.24 -11.35
CA GLY A 88 -6.61 7.39 -11.82
C GLY A 88 -6.46 8.54 -12.82
N PRO A 89 -5.35 8.60 -13.57
CA PRO A 89 -4.23 7.65 -13.57
C PRO A 89 -3.40 7.68 -12.27
N TYR A 90 -2.73 6.57 -11.98
CA TYR A 90 -1.84 6.40 -10.81
C TYR A 90 -0.43 6.01 -11.22
N GLY A 91 0.50 6.19 -10.29
CA GLY A 91 1.90 5.90 -10.50
C GLY A 91 2.64 6.95 -11.34
N ASN A 92 3.94 6.72 -11.49
CA ASN A 92 4.84 7.39 -12.40
C ASN A 92 4.75 6.77 -13.81
N TRP A 93 5.61 7.22 -14.71
CA TRP A 93 5.60 6.88 -16.12
C TRP A 93 7.02 6.79 -16.66
N PHE A 94 7.18 6.16 -17.82
CA PHE A 94 8.46 6.12 -18.51
C PHE A 94 8.95 7.52 -18.87
N ASN A 95 10.18 7.84 -18.52
CA ASN A 95 10.73 9.19 -18.72
C ASN A 95 12.25 9.15 -18.95
N ASN A 96 12.78 10.24 -19.51
CA ASN A 96 14.23 10.41 -19.74
C ASN A 96 14.84 9.23 -20.52
N LEU A 97 14.24 8.88 -21.66
CA LEU A 97 14.61 7.66 -22.40
C LEU A 97 15.65 7.84 -23.52
N GLY A 98 16.09 9.07 -23.82
CA GLY A 98 16.92 9.33 -25.01
C GLY A 98 16.12 9.28 -26.32
N GLU A 99 16.79 9.27 -27.47
CA GLU A 99 16.16 9.30 -28.81
C GLU A 99 15.99 7.90 -29.40
N LYS A 100 16.98 7.03 -29.19
CA LYS A 100 17.00 5.67 -29.71
C LYS A 100 16.69 4.67 -28.60
N VAL A 101 15.46 4.18 -28.58
CA VAL A 101 14.89 3.42 -27.47
C VAL A 101 14.57 1.99 -27.90
N CYS A 102 14.84 1.04 -27.01
CA CYS A 102 14.42 -0.35 -27.16
C CYS A 102 13.34 -0.70 -26.12
N ALA A 103 12.34 -1.50 -26.48
CA ALA A 103 11.40 -2.11 -25.54
C ALA A 103 11.43 -3.63 -25.65
N VAL A 104 11.63 -4.33 -24.52
CA VAL A 104 11.55 -5.80 -24.44
C VAL A 104 10.31 -6.20 -23.67
N VAL A 105 9.37 -6.84 -24.36
CA VAL A 105 7.99 -6.98 -23.94
C VAL A 105 7.56 -8.44 -23.98
N GLY A 106 6.82 -8.88 -22.95
CA GLY A 106 6.27 -10.23 -22.90
C GLY A 106 4.87 -10.27 -22.33
N GLY A 107 4.06 -11.22 -22.81
CA GLY A 107 2.71 -11.48 -22.28
C GLY A 107 1.82 -10.25 -22.33
N TYR A 108 1.23 -9.87 -21.19
CA TYR A 108 0.30 -8.74 -21.10
C TYR A 108 0.98 -7.37 -20.91
N GLY A 109 2.31 -7.29 -21.11
CA GLY A 109 3.08 -6.03 -20.95
C GLY A 109 2.97 -5.05 -22.13
N SER A 110 2.48 -5.51 -23.29
CA SER A 110 2.39 -4.67 -24.49
C SER A 110 1.46 -3.45 -24.44
N PRO A 111 0.37 -3.39 -23.64
CA PRO A 111 -0.48 -2.20 -23.56
C PRO A 111 0.29 -0.92 -23.20
N ALA A 112 1.19 -0.97 -22.23
CA ALA A 112 1.96 0.20 -21.81
C ALA A 112 2.93 0.68 -22.91
N ILE A 113 3.48 -0.26 -23.69
CA ILE A 113 4.42 0.03 -24.77
C ILE A 113 3.69 0.51 -26.02
N ARG A 114 2.50 -0.03 -26.34
CA ARG A 114 1.61 0.54 -27.36
C ARG A 114 1.29 2.00 -27.04
N PHE A 115 0.91 2.29 -25.80
CA PHE A 115 0.62 3.66 -25.40
C PHE A 115 1.86 4.57 -25.50
N TYR A 116 3.04 4.05 -25.17
CA TYR A 116 4.29 4.77 -25.36
C TYR A 116 4.56 5.09 -26.84
N ALA A 117 4.46 4.08 -27.71
CA ALA A 117 4.70 4.22 -29.15
C ALA A 117 3.72 5.20 -29.81
N GLU A 118 2.43 5.16 -29.44
CA GLU A 118 1.42 6.10 -29.94
C GLU A 118 1.72 7.56 -29.59
N LYS A 119 2.25 7.83 -28.38
CA LYS A 119 2.54 9.20 -27.92
C LYS A 119 3.92 9.72 -28.29
N ASN A 120 4.86 8.85 -28.68
CA ASN A 120 6.25 9.25 -28.89
C ASN A 120 6.72 8.85 -30.29
N LYS A 121 7.15 9.84 -31.07
CA LYS A 121 7.72 9.63 -32.43
C LYS A 121 9.24 9.42 -32.39
N LYS A 122 9.71 8.57 -31.47
CA LYS A 122 11.14 8.28 -31.30
C LYS A 122 11.56 7.09 -32.16
N ASP A 123 12.87 6.91 -32.36
CA ASP A 123 13.39 5.69 -32.96
C ASP A 123 13.20 4.55 -31.95
N LEU A 124 12.10 3.82 -32.10
CA LEU A 124 11.67 2.75 -31.20
C LEU A 124 11.80 1.39 -31.90
N THR A 125 12.55 0.49 -31.27
CA THR A 125 12.54 -0.94 -31.60
C THR A 125 11.86 -1.71 -30.48
N VAL A 126 10.86 -2.54 -30.82
CA VAL A 126 10.11 -3.36 -29.87
C VAL A 126 10.38 -4.83 -30.12
N PHE A 127 10.94 -5.51 -29.13
CA PHE A 127 11.04 -6.96 -29.07
C PHE A 127 9.78 -7.49 -28.37
N LEU A 128 8.92 -8.16 -29.12
CA LEU A 128 7.62 -8.64 -28.64
C LEU A 128 7.62 -10.17 -28.50
N GLY A 129 7.44 -10.64 -27.28
CA GLY A 129 7.42 -12.06 -26.91
C GLY A 129 6.04 -12.59 -26.55
N ALA A 130 5.69 -13.76 -27.06
CA ALA A 130 4.52 -14.53 -26.67
C ALA A 130 4.81 -16.04 -26.71
N LYS A 131 3.90 -16.88 -26.21
CA LYS A 131 4.05 -18.33 -26.34
C LYS A 131 3.76 -18.80 -27.76
N THR A 132 2.67 -18.28 -28.33
CA THR A 132 2.22 -18.53 -29.70
C THR A 132 1.86 -17.20 -30.37
N LYS A 133 1.73 -17.20 -31.70
CA LYS A 133 1.34 -16.03 -32.49
C LYS A 133 -0.02 -15.45 -32.10
N GLU A 134 -0.97 -16.28 -31.67
CA GLU A 134 -2.31 -15.85 -31.24
C GLU A 134 -2.28 -15.07 -29.92
N GLU A 135 -1.18 -15.16 -29.18
CA GLU A 135 -0.98 -14.44 -27.92
C GLU A 135 -0.16 -13.13 -28.11
N LEU A 136 0.23 -12.77 -29.34
CA LEU A 136 0.90 -11.50 -29.66
C LEU A 136 -0.06 -10.31 -29.52
N LEU A 137 -0.09 -9.72 -28.33
CA LEU A 137 -0.98 -8.61 -28.02
C LEU A 137 -0.46 -7.28 -28.60
N TYR A 138 -1.28 -6.61 -29.42
CA TYR A 138 -1.03 -5.29 -30.02
C TYR A 138 0.12 -5.18 -31.04
N LYS A 139 0.55 -6.29 -31.64
CA LYS A 139 1.64 -6.28 -32.63
C LYS A 139 1.38 -5.28 -33.77
N GLU A 140 0.27 -5.43 -34.48
CA GLU A 140 -0.08 -4.59 -35.64
C GLU A 140 -0.24 -3.11 -35.28
N GLU A 141 -0.79 -2.81 -34.10
CA GLU A 141 -0.92 -1.43 -33.65
C GLU A 141 0.43 -0.78 -33.28
N ILE A 142 1.39 -1.57 -32.79
CA ILE A 142 2.74 -1.09 -32.46
C ILE A 142 3.57 -0.89 -33.74
N GLU A 143 3.41 -1.76 -34.75
CA GLU A 143 4.13 -1.67 -36.04
C GLU A 143 3.87 -0.35 -36.80
N LYS A 144 2.76 0.33 -36.50
CA LYS A 144 2.44 1.67 -37.06
C LYS A 144 3.40 2.77 -36.58
N PHE A 145 4.11 2.55 -35.48
CA PHE A 145 4.91 3.56 -34.80
C PHE A 145 6.35 3.10 -34.49
N ALA A 146 6.66 1.80 -34.63
CA ALA A 146 7.93 1.23 -34.20
C ALA A 146 8.36 0.05 -35.08
N ARG A 147 9.67 -0.22 -35.11
CA ARG A 147 10.22 -1.47 -35.67
C ARG A 147 9.92 -2.61 -34.70
N VAL A 148 9.20 -3.64 -35.13
CA VAL A 148 8.84 -4.77 -34.27
C VAL A 148 9.63 -6.02 -34.66
N LYS A 149 10.26 -6.65 -33.67
CA LYS A 149 10.94 -7.95 -33.79
C LYS A 149 10.22 -8.94 -32.88
N VAL A 150 9.71 -10.03 -33.46
CA VAL A 150 8.84 -10.99 -32.76
C VAL A 150 9.63 -12.23 -32.35
N ALA A 151 9.34 -12.73 -31.15
CA ALA A 151 9.75 -14.06 -30.70
C ALA A 151 8.54 -14.83 -30.17
N THR A 152 8.40 -16.09 -30.60
CA THR A 152 7.39 -17.02 -30.08
C THR A 152 8.06 -18.28 -29.54
N GLU A 153 7.64 -18.74 -28.37
CA GLU A 153 8.24 -19.94 -27.75
C GLU A 153 8.07 -21.19 -28.65
N ASP A 154 6.94 -21.31 -29.35
CA ASP A 154 6.65 -22.42 -30.26
C ASP A 154 7.22 -22.23 -31.69
N GLY A 155 7.66 -21.02 -32.03
CA GLY A 155 8.14 -20.67 -33.38
C GLY A 155 7.03 -20.43 -34.40
N SER A 156 5.78 -20.24 -33.96
CA SER A 156 4.64 -19.93 -34.82
C SER A 156 4.75 -18.57 -35.53
N GLU A 157 5.59 -17.66 -35.03
CA GLU A 157 5.95 -16.41 -35.69
C GLU A 157 7.32 -15.87 -35.22
N GLY A 158 8.15 -15.38 -36.14
CA GLY A 158 9.42 -14.73 -35.83
C GLY A 158 10.48 -15.70 -35.30
N PHE A 159 11.27 -15.26 -34.31
CA PHE A 159 12.29 -16.07 -33.67
C PHE A 159 11.65 -17.16 -32.81
N LYS A 160 12.09 -18.42 -32.96
CA LYS A 160 11.67 -19.52 -32.09
C LYS A 160 12.48 -19.51 -30.80
N GLY A 161 11.84 -19.17 -29.69
CA GLY A 161 12.45 -19.13 -28.36
C GLY A 161 11.97 -17.96 -27.52
N LEU A 162 12.75 -17.60 -26.50
CA LEU A 162 12.39 -16.51 -25.60
C LEU A 162 12.74 -15.14 -26.23
N VAL A 163 11.90 -14.13 -25.98
CA VAL A 163 12.18 -12.76 -26.45
C VAL A 163 13.50 -12.19 -25.90
N THR A 164 13.93 -12.64 -24.72
CA THR A 164 15.22 -12.27 -24.13
C THR A 164 16.41 -12.85 -24.89
N GLU A 165 16.26 -14.01 -25.54
CA GLU A 165 17.30 -14.61 -26.38
C GLU A 165 17.44 -13.83 -27.68
N LEU A 166 16.32 -13.52 -28.34
CA LEU A 166 16.31 -12.63 -29.52
C LEU A 166 16.90 -11.25 -29.18
N PHE A 167 16.51 -10.67 -28.05
CA PHE A 167 17.06 -9.39 -27.59
C PHE A 167 18.58 -9.46 -27.37
N SER A 168 19.07 -10.53 -26.75
CA SER A 168 20.51 -10.73 -26.56
C SER A 168 21.31 -10.83 -27.86
N GLN A 169 20.73 -11.40 -28.92
CA GLN A 169 21.39 -11.49 -30.24
C GLN A 169 21.43 -10.13 -30.96
N GLU A 170 20.43 -9.29 -30.74
CA GLU A 170 20.28 -8.03 -31.46
C GLU A 170 20.93 -6.84 -30.75
N ILE A 171 21.06 -6.89 -29.42
CA ILE A 171 21.70 -5.83 -28.63
C ILE A 171 23.19 -5.67 -28.97
N GLU A 172 23.84 -6.72 -29.47
CA GLU A 172 25.22 -6.68 -29.96
C GLU A 172 25.36 -5.87 -31.26
N LYS A 173 24.29 -5.80 -32.05
CA LYS A 173 24.30 -5.22 -33.40
C LYS A 173 23.88 -3.76 -33.40
N GLU A 174 23.15 -3.32 -32.39
CA GLU A 174 22.53 -1.99 -32.33
C GLU A 174 22.67 -1.36 -30.94
N LYS A 175 23.17 -0.13 -30.89
CA LYS A 175 23.24 0.65 -29.64
C LYS A 175 21.90 1.36 -29.37
N PHE A 176 21.48 1.34 -28.12
CA PHE A 176 20.29 2.04 -27.62
C PHE A 176 20.66 2.99 -26.48
N ASP A 177 20.01 4.15 -26.43
CA ASP A 177 20.16 5.10 -25.33
C ASP A 177 19.54 4.55 -24.03
N ARG A 178 18.44 3.80 -24.19
CA ARG A 178 17.70 3.22 -23.07
C ARG A 178 16.85 2.03 -23.47
N VAL A 179 16.67 1.12 -22.51
CA VAL A 179 15.77 -0.03 -22.64
C VAL A 179 14.57 0.14 -21.71
N MET A 180 13.37 -0.14 -22.21
CA MET A 180 12.17 -0.35 -21.42
C MET A 180 11.88 -1.85 -21.35
N SER A 181 11.39 -2.35 -20.22
CA SER A 181 10.87 -3.72 -20.14
C SER A 181 9.54 -3.78 -19.42
N CYS A 182 8.62 -4.59 -19.95
CA CYS A 182 7.30 -4.80 -19.38
C CYS A 182 6.81 -6.21 -19.72
N GLY A 183 6.45 -6.99 -18.71
CA GLY A 183 5.99 -8.36 -18.89
C GLY A 183 6.23 -9.22 -17.64
N PRO A 184 6.36 -10.55 -17.79
CA PRO A 184 6.68 -11.44 -16.69
C PRO A 184 7.94 -10.97 -15.93
N GLU A 185 7.88 -10.98 -14.60
CA GLU A 185 8.97 -10.44 -13.77
C GLU A 185 10.31 -11.12 -14.03
N ILE A 186 10.31 -12.42 -14.33
CA ILE A 186 11.52 -13.18 -14.63
C ILE A 186 12.14 -12.78 -15.96
N MET A 187 11.30 -12.47 -16.95
CA MET A 187 11.77 -11.89 -18.22
C MET A 187 12.42 -10.54 -17.95
N MET A 188 11.78 -9.66 -17.17
CA MET A 188 12.34 -8.34 -16.85
C MET A 188 13.65 -8.44 -16.05
N LYS A 189 13.76 -9.40 -15.11
CA LYS A 189 15.03 -9.71 -14.42
C LYS A 189 16.13 -10.05 -15.43
N LYS A 190 15.84 -10.91 -16.40
CA LYS A 190 16.81 -11.29 -17.44
C LYS A 190 17.20 -10.12 -18.33
N VAL A 191 16.25 -9.23 -18.65
CA VAL A 191 16.56 -7.97 -19.36
C VAL A 191 17.50 -7.11 -18.53
N CYS A 192 17.25 -6.94 -17.23
CA CYS A 192 18.15 -6.18 -16.34
C CYS A 192 19.56 -6.78 -16.26
N GLU A 193 19.69 -8.10 -16.28
CA GLU A 193 20.99 -8.79 -16.36
C GLU A 193 21.72 -8.45 -17.65
N ILE A 194 21.07 -8.68 -18.80
CA ILE A 194 21.64 -8.41 -20.12
C ILE A 194 22.06 -6.94 -20.21
N THR A 195 21.18 -6.00 -19.88
CA THR A 195 21.49 -4.57 -20.06
C THR A 195 22.53 -4.05 -19.08
N ARG A 196 22.71 -4.69 -17.92
CA ARG A 196 23.82 -4.38 -17.00
C ARG A 196 25.17 -4.73 -17.65
N ASP A 197 25.28 -5.88 -18.30
CA ASP A 197 26.51 -6.31 -18.97
C ASP A 197 26.89 -5.36 -20.11
N TYR A 198 25.89 -4.88 -20.84
CA TYR A 198 26.06 -3.88 -21.92
C TYR A 198 26.08 -2.42 -21.44
N LYS A 199 25.93 -2.17 -20.13
CA LYS A 199 25.86 -0.83 -19.52
C LYS A 199 24.80 0.09 -20.15
N ILE A 200 23.64 -0.48 -20.51
CA ILE A 200 22.52 0.27 -21.08
C ILE A 200 21.51 0.59 -19.97
N PRO A 201 21.23 1.87 -19.69
CA PRO A 201 20.23 2.25 -18.72
C PRO A 201 18.87 1.60 -19.04
N THR A 202 18.19 1.09 -18.02
CA THR A 202 16.96 0.30 -18.21
C THR A 202 15.88 0.75 -17.25
N GLN A 203 14.66 0.96 -17.76
CA GLN A 203 13.44 1.15 -16.97
C GLN A 203 12.53 -0.07 -17.08
N VAL A 204 12.06 -0.57 -15.95
CA VAL A 204 11.13 -1.71 -15.90
C VAL A 204 9.79 -1.29 -15.30
N LEU A 205 8.70 -1.76 -15.90
CA LEU A 205 7.35 -1.54 -15.39
C LEU A 205 6.94 -2.77 -14.57
N THR A 206 6.93 -2.58 -13.25
CA THR A 206 6.69 -3.64 -12.27
C THR A 206 5.23 -3.70 -11.85
N GLU A 207 4.73 -4.93 -11.66
CA GLU A 207 3.38 -5.19 -11.16
C GLU A 207 3.41 -5.78 -9.76
N ARG A 208 2.53 -5.28 -8.88
CA ARG A 208 2.28 -5.80 -7.53
C ARG A 208 0.79 -5.67 -7.23
N ILE A 209 0.33 -6.30 -6.15
CA ILE A 209 -1.06 -6.16 -5.68
C ILE A 209 -1.34 -4.71 -5.26
N VAL A 210 -2.15 -3.99 -6.04
CA VAL A 210 -2.60 -2.63 -5.69
C VAL A 210 -4.02 -2.68 -5.14
N LYS A 211 -4.20 -2.25 -3.88
CA LYS A 211 -5.53 -2.11 -3.25
C LYS A 211 -5.97 -0.65 -3.20
N CYS A 212 -5.22 0.19 -2.47
CA CYS A 212 -5.63 1.58 -2.26
C CYS A 212 -5.32 2.55 -3.44
N ALA A 213 -4.28 2.26 -4.22
CA ALA A 213 -3.70 3.14 -5.23
C ALA A 213 -3.25 4.55 -4.74
N LYS A 214 -3.14 4.75 -3.43
CA LYS A 214 -2.77 6.04 -2.81
C LYS A 214 -1.56 5.99 -1.89
N GLY A 215 -0.91 4.84 -1.75
CA GLY A 215 0.26 4.68 -0.89
C GLY A 215 -0.06 4.59 0.60
N PHE A 216 -1.30 4.21 0.94
CA PHE A 216 -1.79 4.08 2.32
C PHE A 216 -1.51 2.68 2.88
N CYS A 217 -1.94 1.63 2.17
CA CYS A 217 -1.95 0.27 2.71
C CYS A 217 -0.61 -0.47 2.59
N GLY A 218 0.25 -0.08 1.66
CA GLY A 218 1.51 -0.77 1.39
C GLY A 218 1.38 -2.12 0.67
N SER A 219 0.19 -2.58 0.26
CA SER A 219 0.04 -3.88 -0.42
C SER A 219 0.83 -4.00 -1.72
N CYS A 220 1.10 -2.87 -2.36
CA CYS A 220 1.88 -2.80 -3.60
C CYS A 220 3.35 -2.51 -3.30
N ASP A 221 3.91 -3.09 -2.24
CA ASP A 221 5.30 -2.87 -1.87
C ASP A 221 6.26 -3.59 -2.81
N LEU A 222 7.36 -2.93 -3.14
CA LEU A 222 8.54 -3.52 -3.78
C LEU A 222 9.79 -2.92 -3.12
N GLY A 223 10.44 -3.67 -2.24
CA GLY A 223 11.64 -3.19 -1.54
C GLY A 223 11.40 -1.97 -0.65
N GLY A 224 10.19 -1.81 -0.10
CA GLY A 224 9.78 -0.60 0.61
C GLY A 224 9.20 0.49 -0.28
N TYR A 225 9.27 0.39 -1.61
CA TYR A 225 8.68 1.36 -2.54
C TYR A 225 7.21 1.06 -2.82
N ARG A 226 6.34 2.07 -2.67
CA ARG A 226 4.92 1.92 -2.98
C ARG A 226 4.69 2.09 -4.48
N ILE A 227 4.48 1.00 -5.20
CA ILE A 227 4.23 1.00 -6.66
C ILE A 227 3.20 2.05 -7.08
N CYS A 228 2.06 2.19 -6.38
CA CYS A 228 1.02 3.15 -6.77
C CYS A 228 1.39 4.65 -6.66
N LYS A 229 2.54 4.98 -6.05
CA LYS A 229 3.03 6.36 -5.84
C LYS A 229 4.42 6.59 -6.41
N GLU A 230 5.31 5.64 -6.16
CA GLU A 230 6.75 5.71 -6.46
C GLU A 230 7.12 4.87 -7.69
N GLY A 231 6.23 3.96 -8.12
CA GLY A 231 6.31 3.18 -9.36
C GLY A 231 5.10 3.46 -10.25
N PRO A 232 4.72 2.56 -11.18
CA PRO A 232 5.27 1.20 -11.40
C PRO A 232 6.58 1.15 -12.19
N VAL A 233 7.01 2.26 -12.79
CA VAL A 233 8.23 2.33 -13.57
C VAL A 233 9.43 2.62 -12.66
N PHE A 234 10.45 1.76 -12.70
CA PHE A 234 11.70 1.95 -11.95
C PHE A 234 12.91 1.83 -12.87
N ASP A 235 13.93 2.65 -12.62
CA ASP A 235 15.25 2.37 -13.15
C ASP A 235 15.78 1.07 -12.52
N SER A 236 16.34 0.18 -13.34
CA SER A 236 16.83 -1.15 -12.92
C SER A 236 17.79 -1.06 -11.73
N GLU A 237 18.71 -0.10 -11.75
CA GLU A 237 19.70 0.14 -10.69
C GLU A 237 19.09 0.40 -9.31
N LYS A 238 17.83 0.83 -9.25
CA LYS A 238 17.12 1.09 -7.99
C LYS A 238 16.57 -0.18 -7.35
N ILE A 239 16.23 -1.20 -8.15
CA ILE A 239 15.49 -2.37 -7.65
C ILE A 239 16.17 -3.72 -7.90
N TYR A 240 16.89 -3.88 -9.01
CA TYR A 240 17.56 -5.12 -9.37
C TYR A 240 18.74 -5.38 -8.42
N GLY A 241 18.73 -6.55 -7.76
CA GLY A 241 19.74 -6.94 -6.77
C GLY A 241 19.68 -6.17 -5.44
N LYS A 242 18.75 -5.22 -5.29
CA LYS A 242 18.56 -4.39 -4.08
C LYS A 242 17.22 -4.62 -3.38
N THR A 243 16.31 -5.31 -4.06
CA THR A 243 14.97 -5.63 -3.56
C THR A 243 14.63 -7.07 -3.94
N GLU A 244 13.44 -7.52 -3.53
CA GLU A 244 12.90 -8.83 -3.88
C GLU A 244 12.56 -9.02 -5.38
N PHE A 245 12.72 -7.98 -6.20
CA PHE A 245 12.46 -8.02 -7.64
C PHE A 245 13.16 -9.20 -8.33
N GLY A 246 12.38 -10.08 -8.95
CA GLY A 246 12.88 -11.27 -9.65
C GLY A 246 13.35 -12.40 -8.73
N VAL A 247 13.00 -12.36 -7.44
CA VAL A 247 13.32 -13.39 -6.44
C VAL A 247 12.05 -13.92 -5.79
N TRP A 248 11.30 -13.07 -5.10
CA TRP A 248 10.02 -13.40 -4.48
C TRP A 248 9.03 -12.23 -4.55
N THR A 249 7.76 -12.50 -4.28
CA THR A 249 6.68 -11.51 -4.31
C THR A 249 5.79 -11.59 -3.07
N ARG A 250 4.68 -10.87 -3.05
CA ARG A 250 3.67 -10.96 -2.00
C ARG A 250 2.32 -11.32 -2.60
N ASP A 251 1.58 -12.15 -1.87
CA ASP A 251 0.21 -12.49 -2.22
C ASP A 251 -0.77 -11.37 -1.80
N LYS A 252 -2.08 -11.64 -1.91
CA LYS A 252 -3.11 -10.69 -1.49
C LYS A 252 -3.16 -10.48 0.02
N SER A 253 -2.72 -11.43 0.83
CA SER A 253 -2.65 -11.30 2.29
C SER A 253 -1.47 -10.44 2.74
N GLY A 254 -0.46 -10.29 1.88
CA GLY A 254 0.80 -9.61 2.17
C GLY A 254 1.92 -10.58 2.55
N LYS A 255 1.63 -11.88 2.59
CA LYS A 255 2.60 -12.93 2.86
C LYS A 255 3.62 -13.00 1.73
N ARG A 256 4.89 -13.21 2.08
CA ARG A 256 5.96 -13.46 1.11
C ARG A 256 5.70 -14.79 0.41
N ALA A 257 5.75 -14.76 -0.92
CA ALA A 257 5.36 -15.86 -1.77
C ALA A 257 6.31 -15.97 -2.96
N SER A 258 6.39 -17.17 -3.53
CA SER A 258 7.13 -17.44 -4.75
C SER A 258 6.55 -16.68 -5.95
N ILE A 259 7.41 -16.23 -6.87
CA ILE A 259 6.96 -15.72 -8.17
C ILE A 259 6.43 -16.89 -8.98
N LYS A 260 5.32 -16.71 -9.69
CA LYS A 260 4.74 -17.76 -10.53
C LYS A 260 5.79 -18.33 -11.49
N GLY A 261 6.08 -19.62 -11.39
CA GLY A 261 7.08 -20.32 -12.21
C GLY A 261 8.47 -20.43 -11.59
N ILE A 262 8.70 -19.88 -10.39
CA ILE A 262 9.93 -20.06 -9.61
C ILE A 262 9.56 -20.55 -8.22
N LEU A 263 10.21 -21.61 -7.75
CA LEU A 263 10.14 -22.00 -6.34
C LEU A 263 11.24 -21.25 -5.58
N SER A 264 10.83 -20.40 -4.64
CA SER A 264 11.71 -19.74 -3.67
C SER A 264 11.34 -20.19 -2.28
N GLU A 265 12.31 -20.70 -1.54
CA GLU A 265 12.18 -21.05 -0.12
C GLU A 265 12.85 -20.02 0.79
N ASP A 266 13.77 -19.21 0.22
CA ASP A 266 14.37 -18.09 0.92
C ASP A 266 13.55 -16.81 0.71
N PHE A 267 12.91 -16.36 1.78
CA PHE A 267 12.18 -15.10 1.84
C PHE A 267 12.90 -14.05 2.68
N SER A 268 14.21 -14.20 2.85
CA SER A 268 15.03 -13.30 3.65
C SER A 268 15.01 -11.85 3.16
N SER A 269 15.38 -10.98 4.08
CA SER A 269 15.48 -9.54 3.85
C SER A 269 16.65 -9.17 2.96
N PHE A 270 16.44 -8.21 2.06
CA PHE A 270 17.49 -7.56 1.26
C PHE A 270 18.13 -6.35 1.98
N LEU A 271 17.70 -6.03 3.20
CA LEU A 271 18.27 -4.95 3.99
C LEU A 271 19.56 -5.46 4.66
N SER A 272 20.72 -4.88 4.36
CA SER A 272 22.00 -5.33 4.92
C SER A 272 22.40 -4.59 6.20
N GLU A 273 21.93 -3.36 6.41
CA GLU A 273 22.44 -2.48 7.47
C GLU A 273 21.43 -2.22 8.59
N GLN A 274 21.95 -2.11 9.80
CA GLN A 274 21.20 -1.66 10.97
C GLN A 274 21.30 -0.14 11.07
N PHE A 275 20.16 0.53 11.16
CA PHE A 275 20.10 1.98 11.31
C PHE A 275 20.32 2.39 12.77
N THR A 276 20.93 3.56 13.00
CA THR A 276 20.97 4.19 14.32
C THR A 276 20.18 5.50 14.26
N PRO A 277 19.04 5.61 14.96
CA PRO A 277 18.22 6.82 14.91
C PRO A 277 18.95 7.99 15.57
N LYS A 278 18.89 9.16 14.90
CA LYS A 278 19.29 10.42 15.54
C LYS A 278 18.37 10.70 16.72
N ARG A 279 18.97 10.89 17.88
CA ARG A 279 18.29 11.31 19.09
C ARG A 279 18.28 12.84 19.14
N ASP A 280 17.09 13.40 19.32
CA ASP A 280 16.88 14.85 19.42
C ASP A 280 16.25 15.10 20.81
N GLU A 281 16.98 15.79 21.68
CA GLU A 281 16.60 16.02 23.08
C GLU A 281 15.22 16.69 23.24
N TYR A 282 14.80 17.45 22.22
CA TYR A 282 13.46 18.04 22.16
C TYR A 282 12.34 16.99 22.11
N PHE A 283 12.60 15.81 21.54
CA PHE A 283 11.57 14.82 21.24
C PHE A 283 11.74 13.48 21.93
N GLU A 284 12.90 13.20 22.52
CA GLU A 284 13.04 11.99 23.34
C GLU A 284 11.96 11.94 24.42
N THR A 285 11.30 10.80 24.50
CA THR A 285 10.22 10.56 25.46
C THR A 285 10.22 9.10 25.90
N GLU A 286 9.59 8.84 27.04
CA GLU A 286 9.38 7.50 27.56
C GLU A 286 7.88 7.27 27.73
N LEU A 287 7.39 6.16 27.20
CA LEU A 287 5.99 5.78 27.27
C LEU A 287 5.90 4.32 27.67
N CYS A 288 5.20 4.04 28.78
CA CYS A 288 5.02 2.69 29.32
C CYS A 288 6.36 1.94 29.53
N GLY A 289 7.42 2.65 29.97
CA GLY A 289 8.76 2.07 30.17
C GLY A 289 9.60 1.90 28.90
N ILE A 290 9.09 2.29 27.73
CA ILE A 290 9.80 2.21 26.46
C ILE A 290 10.35 3.58 26.08
N LYS A 291 11.63 3.64 25.73
CA LYS A 291 12.28 4.86 25.22
C LYS A 291 12.01 5.04 23.74
N PHE A 292 11.46 6.19 23.37
CA PHE A 292 11.23 6.59 21.99
C PHE A 292 12.17 7.74 21.61
N PRO A 293 12.85 7.69 20.45
CA PRO A 293 13.65 8.80 19.97
C PRO A 293 12.80 10.02 19.57
N ASN A 294 11.50 9.82 19.31
CA ASN A 294 10.49 10.88 19.16
C ASN A 294 9.07 10.28 19.30
N PRO A 295 8.05 11.08 19.62
CA PRO A 295 6.69 10.60 19.95
C PRO A 295 5.83 10.26 18.72
N PHE A 296 6.40 10.21 17.52
CA PHE A 296 5.63 10.05 16.28
C PHE A 296 5.83 8.67 15.66
N MET A 297 4.74 8.01 15.29
CA MET A 297 4.76 6.67 14.69
C MET A 297 3.68 6.54 13.63
N ASN A 298 3.75 5.54 12.75
CA ASN A 298 2.63 5.28 11.83
C ASN A 298 1.43 4.72 12.60
N SER A 299 0.21 4.94 12.09
CA SER A 299 -0.96 4.24 12.64
C SER A 299 -1.05 2.82 12.10
N SER A 300 -1.58 1.89 12.90
CA SER A 300 -1.80 0.50 12.49
C SER A 300 -2.59 0.43 11.18
N GLY A 301 -2.07 -0.39 10.26
CA GLY A 301 -2.64 -0.58 8.92
C GLY A 301 -2.20 0.40 7.83
N PHE A 302 -1.35 1.38 8.15
CA PHE A 302 -0.71 2.26 7.17
C PHE A 302 0.61 1.70 6.65
N GLY A 303 0.58 0.47 6.13
CA GLY A 303 1.75 -0.30 5.73
C GLY A 303 1.51 -1.77 6.08
N ILE A 304 1.99 -2.67 5.23
CA ILE A 304 1.87 -4.12 5.44
C ILE A 304 3.22 -4.82 5.47
N SER A 305 4.21 -4.29 4.75
CA SER A 305 5.56 -4.85 4.73
C SER A 305 6.47 -4.16 5.72
N GLY A 306 7.37 -4.95 6.31
CA GLY A 306 8.42 -4.49 7.18
C GLY A 306 9.40 -3.56 6.47
N LYS A 307 9.71 -3.79 5.18
CA LYS A 307 10.57 -2.89 4.38
C LYS A 307 9.99 -1.49 4.22
N LEU A 308 8.67 -1.37 4.00
CA LEU A 308 8.01 -0.06 3.94
C LEU A 308 8.02 0.63 5.30
N LEU A 309 7.73 -0.12 6.38
CA LEU A 309 7.75 0.41 7.74
C LEU A 309 9.17 0.83 8.14
N TYR A 310 10.20 0.05 7.81
CA TYR A 310 11.60 0.41 7.96
C TYR A 310 11.91 1.78 7.33
N ARG A 311 11.44 2.04 6.09
CA ARG A 311 11.59 3.34 5.43
C ARG A 311 10.90 4.49 6.17
N TYR A 312 9.81 4.25 6.90
CA TYR A 312 9.17 5.30 7.70
C TYR A 312 10.09 5.81 8.82
N ALA A 313 10.92 4.95 9.40
CA ALA A 313 11.93 5.36 10.36
C ALA A 313 13.11 6.05 9.68
N ILE A 314 13.75 5.37 8.71
CA ILE A 314 15.05 5.82 8.17
C ILE A 314 14.97 7.04 7.25
N GLU A 315 13.93 7.13 6.42
CA GLU A 315 13.71 8.23 5.48
C GLU A 315 12.64 9.20 5.98
N GLY A 316 11.66 8.69 6.73
CA GLY A 316 10.56 9.49 7.25
C GLY A 316 10.87 10.17 8.58
N GLY A 317 11.71 9.55 9.42
CA GLY A 317 12.04 10.01 10.76
C GLY A 317 11.03 9.59 11.85
N ALA A 318 10.22 8.55 11.63
CA ALA A 318 9.32 7.99 12.63
C ALA A 318 10.11 7.45 13.85
N GLY A 319 9.60 7.70 15.05
CA GLY A 319 10.19 7.25 16.32
C GLY A 319 9.74 5.88 16.79
N ALA A 320 8.72 5.29 16.16
CA ALA A 320 8.38 3.87 16.31
C ALA A 320 7.60 3.38 15.09
N LEU A 321 7.51 2.06 14.95
CA LEU A 321 6.85 1.40 13.83
C LEU A 321 5.73 0.49 14.33
N VAL A 322 4.52 0.70 13.82
CA VAL A 322 3.34 -0.10 14.19
C VAL A 322 2.99 -1.03 13.03
N THR A 323 2.87 -2.32 13.30
CA THR A 323 2.53 -3.31 12.26
C THR A 323 1.12 -3.11 11.72
N LYS A 324 0.82 -3.81 10.62
CA LYS A 324 -0.56 -4.12 10.28
C LYS A 324 -1.16 -4.99 11.39
N SER A 325 -2.40 -4.71 11.80
CA SER A 325 -3.12 -5.59 12.72
C SER A 325 -3.17 -7.00 12.17
N VAL A 326 -2.62 -7.96 12.92
CA VAL A 326 -2.44 -9.36 12.52
C VAL A 326 -3.29 -10.29 13.37
N CYS A 327 -3.77 -11.39 12.77
CA CYS A 327 -4.46 -12.47 13.47
C CYS A 327 -3.70 -13.79 13.31
N LEU A 328 -4.25 -14.90 13.81
CA LEU A 328 -3.63 -16.22 13.65
C LEU A 328 -3.47 -16.57 12.17
N GLU A 329 -4.58 -16.54 11.44
CA GLU A 329 -4.65 -16.96 10.05
C GLU A 329 -4.41 -15.82 9.06
N GLU A 330 -3.95 -16.18 7.87
CA GLU A 330 -3.83 -15.29 6.72
C GLU A 330 -5.19 -14.70 6.31
N LYS A 331 -5.20 -13.43 5.90
CA LYS A 331 -6.39 -12.77 5.35
C LYS A 331 -6.05 -11.97 4.11
N GLU A 332 -6.74 -12.24 3.02
CA GLU A 332 -6.62 -11.46 1.78
C GLU A 332 -7.34 -10.11 1.83
N GLY A 333 -8.26 -9.92 2.78
CA GLY A 333 -9.13 -8.74 2.84
C GLY A 333 -10.30 -8.79 1.87
N PHE A 334 -10.99 -7.67 1.70
CA PHE A 334 -12.18 -7.59 0.85
C PHE A 334 -11.84 -7.26 -0.61
N ASP A 335 -12.72 -7.73 -1.50
CA ASP A 335 -12.78 -7.30 -2.89
C ASP A 335 -12.94 -5.77 -2.97
N GLY A 336 -12.48 -5.21 -4.08
CA GLY A 336 -12.52 -3.78 -4.33
C GLY A 336 -13.92 -3.27 -4.75
N PRO A 337 -14.17 -1.96 -4.65
CA PRO A 337 -13.31 -0.91 -4.14
C PRO A 337 -13.20 -1.03 -2.62
N ASN A 338 -11.98 -1.13 -2.13
CA ASN A 338 -11.69 -1.20 -0.69
C ASN A 338 -11.10 0.13 -0.18
N PHE A 339 -10.93 1.12 -1.05
CA PHE A 339 -10.42 2.43 -0.69
C PHE A 339 -10.74 3.47 -1.75
N PHE A 340 -11.23 4.64 -1.33
CA PHE A 340 -11.28 5.85 -2.17
C PHE A 340 -11.49 7.10 -1.32
N GLU A 341 -11.47 8.26 -1.97
CA GLU A 341 -11.66 9.55 -1.30
C GLU A 341 -13.09 10.09 -1.49
N ILE A 342 -13.84 10.25 -0.39
CA ILE A 342 -15.21 10.81 -0.42
C ILE A 342 -15.21 12.34 -0.43
N LYS A 343 -14.21 12.98 0.20
CA LYS A 343 -13.96 14.43 0.20
C LYS A 343 -12.45 14.66 0.30
N LYS A 344 -11.95 15.83 -0.12
CA LYS A 344 -10.51 16.15 -0.09
C LYS A 344 -9.91 15.87 1.30
N PHE A 345 -8.87 15.05 1.37
CA PHE A 345 -8.19 14.56 2.58
C PHE A 345 -9.06 13.73 3.54
N THR A 346 -10.17 13.18 3.05
CA THR A 346 -11.11 12.34 3.81
C THR A 346 -11.31 11.03 3.05
N PRO A 347 -10.34 10.10 3.17
CA PRO A 347 -10.47 8.78 2.58
C PRO A 347 -11.42 7.91 3.40
N ILE A 348 -12.11 7.02 2.69
CA ILE A 348 -12.82 5.89 3.25
C ILE A 348 -12.12 4.62 2.81
N ASN A 349 -12.04 3.64 3.70
CA ASN A 349 -11.46 2.34 3.39
C ASN A 349 -12.35 1.23 3.92
N ALA A 350 -12.26 0.04 3.33
CA ALA A 350 -12.85 -1.20 3.76
C ALA A 350 -11.89 -2.33 3.37
N MET A 351 -10.69 -2.30 3.94
CA MET A 351 -9.61 -3.20 3.53
C MET A 351 -9.89 -4.68 3.88
N GLY A 352 -10.63 -4.94 4.95
CA GLY A 352 -10.86 -6.30 5.47
C GLY A 352 -9.65 -6.89 6.22
N LEU A 353 -8.80 -6.03 6.80
CA LEU A 353 -7.61 -6.42 7.56
C LEU A 353 -6.69 -7.42 6.83
N PRO A 354 -6.24 -7.13 5.59
CA PRO A 354 -5.33 -8.03 4.90
C PRO A 354 -4.03 -8.11 5.69
N ASN A 355 -3.63 -9.31 6.04
CA ASN A 355 -2.44 -9.58 6.84
C ASN A 355 -1.95 -11.02 6.59
N PRO A 356 -0.63 -11.27 6.74
CA PRO A 356 -0.03 -12.56 6.42
C PRO A 356 -0.24 -13.63 7.51
N GLY A 357 -1.01 -13.35 8.57
CA GLY A 357 -1.05 -14.19 9.77
C GLY A 357 0.21 -14.04 10.62
N ILE A 358 0.11 -14.28 11.92
CA ILE A 358 1.20 -14.04 12.88
C ILE A 358 2.41 -14.93 12.62
N GLY A 359 2.19 -16.17 12.14
CA GLY A 359 3.28 -17.10 11.79
C GLY A 359 4.19 -16.59 10.68
N ASN A 360 3.65 -15.83 9.72
CA ASN A 360 4.44 -15.25 8.62
C ASN A 360 4.90 -13.80 8.89
N MET A 361 4.45 -13.19 10.00
CA MET A 361 4.79 -11.80 10.34
C MET A 361 6.25 -11.64 10.80
N LYS A 362 6.90 -12.74 11.21
CA LYS A 362 8.30 -12.76 11.66
C LYS A 362 9.24 -12.01 10.70
N TYR A 363 9.15 -12.30 9.40
CA TYR A 363 10.00 -11.66 8.39
C TYR A 363 9.79 -10.14 8.29
N GLU A 364 8.56 -9.67 8.49
CA GLU A 364 8.27 -8.23 8.46
C GLU A 364 8.79 -7.54 9.72
N ILE A 365 8.68 -8.18 10.89
CA ILE A 365 9.22 -7.64 12.14
C ILE A 365 10.75 -7.62 12.10
N GLU A 366 11.40 -8.63 11.53
CA GLU A 366 12.85 -8.65 11.31
C GLU A 366 13.32 -7.45 10.47
N ASP A 367 12.60 -7.11 9.39
CA ASP A 367 12.88 -5.91 8.61
C ASP A 367 12.71 -4.62 9.43
N MET A 368 11.62 -4.53 10.22
CA MET A 368 11.35 -3.36 11.05
C MET A 368 12.42 -3.15 12.12
N LYS A 369 12.89 -4.23 12.75
CA LYS A 369 13.90 -4.17 13.84
C LYS A 369 15.24 -3.62 13.36
N LYS A 370 15.56 -3.73 12.06
CA LYS A 370 16.75 -3.09 11.48
C LYS A 370 16.71 -1.56 11.60
N ALA A 371 15.53 -0.95 11.78
CA ALA A 371 15.41 0.49 11.99
C ALA A 371 15.85 0.94 13.39
N ASN A 372 16.07 0.01 14.34
CA ASN A 372 16.49 0.30 15.72
C ASN A 372 15.62 1.36 16.42
N VAL A 373 14.32 1.33 16.14
CA VAL A 373 13.27 2.07 16.86
C VAL A 373 12.26 1.06 17.42
N PRO A 374 11.49 1.40 18.46
CA PRO A 374 10.47 0.51 19.00
C PRO A 374 9.53 -0.05 17.93
N VAL A 375 9.28 -1.35 17.99
CA VAL A 375 8.34 -2.06 17.12
C VAL A 375 7.10 -2.44 17.92
N ILE A 376 5.94 -1.95 17.47
CA ILE A 376 4.65 -2.18 18.12
C ILE A 376 3.84 -3.17 17.28
N LEU A 377 3.51 -4.33 17.86
CA LEU A 377 2.71 -5.35 17.20
C LEU A 377 1.23 -5.05 17.39
N SER A 378 0.56 -4.62 16.32
CA SER A 378 -0.90 -4.51 16.32
C SER A 378 -1.53 -5.90 16.14
N VAL A 379 -2.42 -6.31 17.04
CA VAL A 379 -3.06 -7.64 17.04
C VAL A 379 -4.57 -7.52 16.98
N PHE A 380 -5.22 -8.51 16.38
CA PHE A 380 -6.67 -8.70 16.47
C PHE A 380 -7.04 -10.19 16.44
N GLY A 381 -8.21 -10.52 16.98
CA GLY A 381 -8.76 -11.87 17.03
C GLY A 381 -10.28 -11.84 17.14
N LYS A 382 -10.91 -13.02 17.14
CA LYS A 382 -12.37 -13.16 17.30
C LYS A 382 -12.80 -13.26 18.76
N ASN A 383 -11.93 -13.73 19.64
CA ASN A 383 -12.21 -14.00 21.05
C ASN A 383 -10.91 -13.88 21.88
N PRO A 384 -10.99 -13.81 23.22
CA PRO A 384 -9.82 -13.64 24.09
C PRO A 384 -8.69 -14.64 23.84
N GLU A 385 -9.03 -15.90 23.61
CA GLU A 385 -8.06 -16.96 23.36
C GLU A 385 -7.27 -16.76 22.05
N GLU A 386 -7.93 -16.30 20.97
CA GLU A 386 -7.23 -15.95 19.74
C GLU A 386 -6.29 -14.75 19.93
N TYR A 387 -6.72 -13.71 20.66
CA TYR A 387 -5.87 -12.55 20.96
C TYR A 387 -4.62 -12.98 21.74
N LYS A 388 -4.82 -13.82 22.76
CA LYS A 388 -3.76 -14.40 23.57
C LYS A 388 -2.75 -15.16 22.72
N LYS A 389 -3.19 -16.11 21.89
CA LYS A 389 -2.29 -16.90 21.03
C LYS A 389 -1.49 -16.04 20.05
N VAL A 390 -2.10 -15.01 19.46
CA VAL A 390 -1.38 -14.08 18.58
C VAL A 390 -0.30 -13.32 19.37
N ALA A 391 -0.61 -12.88 20.58
CA ALA A 391 0.35 -12.21 21.45
C ALA A 391 1.48 -13.15 21.89
N GLU A 392 1.19 -14.40 22.26
CA GLU A 392 2.18 -15.42 22.65
C GLU A 392 3.22 -15.60 21.55
N ILE A 393 2.79 -15.81 20.30
CA ILE A 393 3.70 -15.94 19.15
C ILE A 393 4.45 -14.62 18.90
N GLY A 394 3.78 -13.48 19.08
CA GLY A 394 4.34 -12.15 18.84
C GLY A 394 5.48 -11.76 19.79
N VAL A 395 5.40 -12.17 21.06
CA VAL A 395 6.43 -11.92 22.09
C VAL A 395 7.78 -12.46 21.65
N ASP A 396 7.81 -13.65 21.05
CA ASP A 396 9.04 -14.31 20.57
C ASP A 396 9.74 -13.57 19.41
N TYR A 397 9.07 -12.60 18.78
CA TYR A 397 9.66 -11.80 17.70
C TYR A 397 10.48 -10.60 18.21
N GLY A 398 10.53 -10.39 19.53
CA GLY A 398 11.30 -9.31 20.15
C GLY A 398 10.73 -7.93 19.79
N ILE A 399 9.42 -7.80 19.93
CA ILE A 399 8.66 -6.56 19.83
C ILE A 399 8.83 -5.72 21.11
N SER A 400 8.48 -4.44 21.07
CA SER A 400 8.56 -3.54 22.21
C SER A 400 7.22 -3.35 22.93
N MET A 401 6.09 -3.44 22.22
CA MET A 401 4.74 -3.22 22.76
C MET A 401 3.71 -3.98 21.92
N VAL A 402 2.59 -4.37 22.54
CA VAL A 402 1.40 -4.87 21.82
C VAL A 402 0.34 -3.78 21.74
N GLU A 403 -0.26 -3.59 20.56
CA GLU A 403 -1.46 -2.76 20.36
C GLU A 403 -2.66 -3.67 20.05
N ILE A 404 -3.56 -3.84 21.01
CA ILE A 404 -4.80 -4.59 20.85
C ILE A 404 -5.77 -3.75 20.05
N ASN A 405 -6.08 -4.20 18.84
CA ASN A 405 -7.10 -3.58 18.02
C ASN A 405 -8.47 -4.20 18.28
N VAL A 406 -9.18 -3.68 19.29
CA VAL A 406 -10.58 -4.04 19.57
C VAL A 406 -11.57 -3.42 18.58
N SER A 407 -11.07 -2.61 17.62
CA SER A 407 -11.88 -1.81 16.73
C SER A 407 -11.61 -2.11 15.24
N CYS A 408 -12.54 -2.79 14.58
CA CYS A 408 -12.55 -2.82 13.11
C CYS A 408 -13.97 -2.62 12.57
N PRO A 409 -14.24 -1.49 11.88
CA PRO A 409 -15.61 -1.10 11.51
C PRO A 409 -16.33 -1.99 10.48
N HIS A 410 -15.71 -3.07 10.01
CA HIS A 410 -16.08 -3.78 8.78
C HIS A 410 -16.00 -5.30 8.93
N THR A 411 -15.60 -5.79 10.09
CA THR A 411 -15.37 -7.20 10.37
C THR A 411 -16.13 -7.57 11.64
N GLU A 412 -16.24 -8.86 11.93
CA GLU A 412 -16.84 -9.42 13.16
C GLU A 412 -16.29 -8.79 14.46
N VAL A 413 -15.08 -8.22 14.44
CA VAL A 413 -14.47 -7.45 15.55
C VAL A 413 -15.31 -6.24 15.98
N SER A 414 -16.24 -5.73 15.16
CA SER A 414 -17.07 -4.58 15.54
C SER A 414 -17.97 -4.83 16.75
N SER A 415 -18.32 -6.07 17.06
CA SER A 415 -19.10 -6.39 18.25
C SER A 415 -18.28 -6.35 19.55
N ILE A 416 -16.95 -6.42 19.46
CA ILE A 416 -16.07 -6.40 20.63
C ILE A 416 -16.08 -5.02 21.28
N GLU A 417 -15.93 -3.95 20.50
CA GLU A 417 -15.92 -2.57 21.03
C GLU A 417 -17.27 -2.11 21.62
N GLU A 418 -18.34 -2.86 21.39
CA GLU A 418 -19.68 -2.63 21.96
C GLU A 418 -19.86 -3.37 23.31
N ASN A 419 -18.91 -4.22 23.72
CA ASN A 419 -18.95 -4.99 24.95
C ASN A 419 -17.70 -4.72 25.82
N PRO A 420 -17.77 -3.76 26.77
CA PRO A 420 -16.65 -3.43 27.65
C PRO A 420 -16.11 -4.62 28.47
N GLU A 421 -16.96 -5.54 28.93
CA GLU A 421 -16.48 -6.71 29.70
C GLU A 421 -15.63 -7.64 28.83
N LEU A 422 -16.04 -7.86 27.57
CA LEU A 422 -15.23 -8.63 26.63
C LEU A 422 -13.91 -7.92 26.30
N VAL A 423 -13.91 -6.59 26.19
CA VAL A 423 -12.67 -5.81 26.04
C VAL A 423 -11.75 -6.05 27.22
N LYS A 424 -12.25 -5.92 28.45
CA LYS A 424 -11.47 -6.16 29.67
C LYS A 424 -10.86 -7.57 29.69
N GLU A 425 -11.65 -8.59 29.34
CA GLU A 425 -11.18 -9.98 29.28
C GLU A 425 -10.05 -10.15 28.25
N ILE A 426 -10.22 -9.64 27.03
CA ILE A 426 -9.20 -9.68 25.97
C ILE A 426 -7.91 -9.01 26.43
N VAL A 427 -8.02 -7.80 27.00
CA VAL A 427 -6.85 -7.03 27.44
C VAL A 427 -6.11 -7.77 28.53
N LYS A 428 -6.85 -8.36 29.48
CA LYS A 428 -6.28 -9.13 30.59
C LYS A 428 -5.54 -10.38 30.12
N GLU A 429 -6.10 -11.14 29.17
CA GLU A 429 -5.43 -12.32 28.61
C GLU A 429 -4.15 -11.97 27.87
N VAL A 430 -4.15 -10.89 27.08
CA VAL A 430 -2.94 -10.43 26.39
C VAL A 430 -1.91 -9.88 27.38
N ALA A 431 -2.35 -9.13 28.39
CA ALA A 431 -1.47 -8.61 29.44
C ALA A 431 -0.76 -9.73 30.23
N ARG A 432 -1.48 -10.81 30.57
CA ARG A 432 -0.92 -12.00 31.24
C ARG A 432 0.26 -12.62 30.48
N VAL A 433 0.22 -12.56 29.15
CA VAL A 433 1.29 -13.08 28.29
C VAL A 433 2.43 -12.07 28.13
N CYS A 434 2.11 -10.79 27.96
CA CYS A 434 3.11 -9.77 27.63
C CYS A 434 3.88 -9.22 28.84
N HIS A 435 3.21 -8.99 29.96
CA HIS A 435 3.80 -8.35 31.15
C HIS A 435 4.99 -9.12 31.77
N PRO A 436 5.00 -10.47 31.84
CA PRO A 436 6.17 -11.22 32.32
C PRO A 436 7.46 -10.94 31.54
N PHE A 437 7.35 -10.48 30.29
CA PHE A 437 8.49 -10.11 29.44
C PHE A 437 8.76 -8.61 29.43
N GLY A 438 8.09 -7.83 30.29
CA GLY A 438 8.19 -6.37 30.33
C GLY A 438 7.58 -5.68 29.10
N ILE A 439 6.71 -6.36 28.36
CA ILE A 439 6.08 -5.81 27.14
C ILE A 439 4.74 -5.17 27.52
N PRO A 440 4.59 -3.84 27.43
CA PRO A 440 3.33 -3.17 27.71
C PRO A 440 2.26 -3.44 26.65
N VAL A 441 1.01 -3.28 27.07
CA VAL A 441 -0.19 -3.46 26.25
C VAL A 441 -0.91 -2.13 26.08
N SER A 442 -1.17 -1.76 24.82
CA SER A 442 -1.98 -0.61 24.45
C SER A 442 -3.30 -1.06 23.81
N VAL A 443 -4.38 -0.30 23.97
CA VAL A 443 -5.69 -0.66 23.41
C VAL A 443 -6.17 0.41 22.44
N LYS A 444 -6.43 0.02 21.19
CA LYS A 444 -6.88 0.93 20.14
C LYS A 444 -8.40 0.96 20.04
N ILE A 445 -8.98 2.09 20.42
CA ILE A 445 -10.42 2.28 20.57
C ILE A 445 -11.04 3.03 19.39
N SER A 446 -12.37 2.97 19.28
CA SER A 446 -13.17 3.46 18.17
C SER A 446 -14.06 4.62 18.58
N PRO A 447 -14.38 5.55 17.66
CA PRO A 447 -15.41 6.56 17.90
C PRO A 447 -16.84 6.03 17.72
N ASN A 448 -17.00 4.76 17.33
CA ASN A 448 -18.31 4.19 16.95
C ASN A 448 -19.05 3.52 18.13
N SER A 449 -18.44 3.45 19.31
CA SER A 449 -19.03 2.90 20.54
C SER A 449 -18.83 3.84 21.73
N ASN A 450 -19.23 3.41 22.94
CA ASN A 450 -18.98 4.16 24.17
C ASN A 450 -17.48 4.08 24.54
N TYR A 451 -16.69 4.95 23.90
CA TYR A 451 -15.23 4.96 24.02
C TYR A 451 -14.71 5.23 25.44
N ILE A 452 -15.53 5.81 26.34
CA ILE A 452 -15.15 6.01 27.74
C ILE A 452 -15.22 4.70 28.51
N GLU A 453 -16.34 3.97 28.41
CA GLU A 453 -16.50 2.66 29.06
C GLU A 453 -15.48 1.65 28.53
N VAL A 454 -15.22 1.64 27.23
CA VAL A 454 -14.18 0.79 26.62
C VAL A 454 -12.80 1.12 27.16
N ALA A 455 -12.48 2.40 27.36
CA ALA A 455 -11.19 2.81 27.90
C ALA A 455 -11.02 2.42 29.39
N LYS A 456 -12.07 2.59 30.20
CA LYS A 456 -12.08 2.14 31.61
C LYS A 456 -11.96 0.62 31.70
N ALA A 457 -12.67 -0.12 30.86
CA ALA A 457 -12.55 -1.57 30.80
C ALA A 457 -11.15 -2.04 30.37
N ALA A 458 -10.52 -1.34 29.43
CA ALA A 458 -9.13 -1.59 29.06
C ALA A 458 -8.17 -1.36 30.23
N GLU A 459 -8.36 -0.28 31.01
CA GLU A 459 -7.58 -0.01 32.23
C GLU A 459 -7.76 -1.12 33.28
N GLU A 460 -9.00 -1.53 33.56
CA GLU A 460 -9.30 -2.67 34.44
C GLU A 460 -8.70 -3.99 33.95
N GLY A 461 -8.55 -4.13 32.63
CA GLY A 461 -7.89 -5.26 31.96
C GLY A 461 -6.37 -5.20 32.00
N TRP A 462 -5.78 -4.22 32.70
CA TRP A 462 -4.34 -3.99 32.81
C TRP A 462 -3.66 -3.43 31.55
N ALA A 463 -4.39 -2.64 30.74
CA ALA A 463 -3.77 -1.83 29.71
C ALA A 463 -2.79 -0.81 30.31
N ASN A 464 -1.69 -0.57 29.63
CA ASN A 464 -0.69 0.44 29.98
C ASN A 464 -0.91 1.76 29.24
N SER A 465 -1.70 1.76 28.16
CA SER A 465 -2.05 2.97 27.40
C SER A 465 -3.26 2.78 26.49
N ILE A 466 -3.84 3.87 26.02
CA ILE A 466 -4.94 3.91 25.05
C ILE A 466 -4.47 4.55 23.74
N VAL A 467 -4.88 3.98 22.60
CA VAL A 467 -4.69 4.58 21.27
C VAL A 467 -6.03 5.08 20.75
N ALA A 468 -6.19 6.40 20.64
CA ALA A 468 -7.47 7.04 20.31
C ALA A 468 -7.33 8.01 19.13
N ILE A 469 -7.97 7.80 17.96
CA ILE A 469 -9.05 6.86 17.65
C ILE A 469 -8.89 6.08 16.34
N ASN A 470 -9.61 4.97 16.23
CA ASN A 470 -9.86 4.30 14.96
C ASN A 470 -10.84 5.10 14.07
N THR A 471 -11.17 4.56 12.90
CA THR A 471 -11.94 5.25 11.86
C THR A 471 -13.44 5.36 12.16
N LEU A 472 -14.11 6.37 11.60
CA LEU A 472 -15.55 6.60 11.74
C LEU A 472 -16.35 5.82 10.68
N ARG A 473 -17.35 5.05 11.08
CA ARG A 473 -18.14 4.18 10.19
C ARG A 473 -19.05 5.00 9.25
N TYR A 474 -19.06 4.66 7.97
CA TYR A 474 -19.91 5.29 6.94
C TYR A 474 -20.16 4.36 5.74
N MET A 475 -21.34 4.41 5.12
CA MET A 475 -21.67 3.60 3.93
C MET A 475 -21.86 4.49 2.69
N PRO A 476 -20.92 4.48 1.72
CA PRO A 476 -21.08 5.20 0.46
C PRO A 476 -21.95 4.42 -0.53
N ILE A 477 -22.94 5.10 -1.10
CA ILE A 477 -23.84 4.57 -2.13
C ILE A 477 -23.58 5.32 -3.46
N ASP A 478 -23.52 4.58 -4.56
CA ASP A 478 -23.62 5.15 -5.90
C ASP A 478 -25.09 5.32 -6.27
N LYS A 479 -25.53 6.57 -6.45
CA LYS A 479 -26.94 6.88 -6.72
C LYS A 479 -27.41 6.41 -8.09
N LYS A 480 -26.52 6.33 -9.08
CA LYS A 480 -26.88 5.97 -10.46
C LYS A 480 -27.13 4.47 -10.58
N LEU A 481 -26.28 3.66 -9.93
CA LEU A 481 -26.42 2.21 -9.92
C LEU A 481 -27.30 1.72 -8.76
N ASN A 482 -27.59 2.57 -7.77
CA ASN A 482 -28.21 2.20 -6.51
C ASN A 482 -27.46 1.05 -5.79
N LEU A 483 -26.12 1.13 -5.80
CA LEU A 483 -25.24 0.09 -5.26
C LEU A 483 -24.35 0.62 -4.13
N LYS A 484 -24.10 -0.26 -3.16
CA LYS A 484 -23.02 -0.10 -2.18
C LYS A 484 -21.70 -0.04 -2.95
N MET A 485 -20.88 0.95 -2.64
CA MET A 485 -19.64 1.17 -3.38
C MET A 485 -18.43 0.43 -2.82
N LEU A 486 -18.46 0.04 -1.54
CA LEU A 486 -17.34 -0.68 -0.93
C LEU A 486 -17.57 -2.18 -1.06
N GLY A 487 -16.51 -2.94 -1.33
CA GLY A 487 -16.58 -4.40 -1.47
C GLY A 487 -16.74 -5.16 -0.15
N SER A 488 -16.74 -4.47 1.00
CA SER A 488 -17.14 -5.08 2.28
C SER A 488 -18.57 -5.65 2.20
N PRO A 489 -18.86 -6.83 2.77
CA PRO A 489 -20.20 -7.42 2.75
C PRO A 489 -21.31 -6.51 3.28
N SER A 490 -21.02 -5.75 4.36
CA SER A 490 -21.98 -4.81 4.94
C SER A 490 -22.17 -3.54 4.09
N GLY A 491 -21.18 -3.18 3.27
CA GLY A 491 -21.08 -1.91 2.54
C GLY A 491 -20.50 -0.75 3.35
N PHE A 492 -20.26 -0.95 4.65
CA PHE A 492 -19.68 0.06 5.51
C PHE A 492 -18.17 0.16 5.34
N GLY A 493 -17.67 1.38 5.48
CA GLY A 493 -16.27 1.76 5.43
C GLY A 493 -15.88 2.63 6.64
N GLY A 494 -14.58 2.79 6.84
CA GLY A 494 -13.97 3.62 7.87
C GLY A 494 -13.42 4.91 7.28
N ILE A 495 -14.01 6.04 7.66
CA ILE A 495 -13.54 7.38 7.32
C ILE A 495 -12.35 7.74 8.20
N SER A 496 -11.29 8.25 7.57
CA SER A 496 -10.11 8.77 8.26
C SER A 496 -9.68 10.14 7.70
N GLY A 497 -8.50 10.60 8.08
CA GLY A 497 -7.92 11.85 7.59
C GLY A 497 -8.51 13.09 8.24
N LYS A 498 -8.53 14.21 7.51
CA LYS A 498 -8.99 15.49 8.04
C LYS A 498 -10.48 15.47 8.44
N GLY A 499 -11.27 14.56 7.84
CA GLY A 499 -12.69 14.39 8.15
C GLY A 499 -12.99 14.03 9.61
N ILE A 500 -12.07 13.36 10.31
CA ILE A 500 -12.27 12.96 11.72
C ILE A 500 -11.42 13.78 12.71
N LYS A 501 -10.70 14.82 12.25
CA LYS A 501 -9.79 15.61 13.08
C LYS A 501 -10.50 16.16 14.33
N LYS A 502 -11.58 16.92 14.15
CA LYS A 502 -12.31 17.54 15.28
C LYS A 502 -12.89 16.48 16.24
N LEU A 503 -13.36 15.36 15.71
CA LEU A 503 -13.87 14.25 16.52
C LEU A 503 -12.77 13.62 17.39
N SER A 504 -11.61 13.32 16.79
CA SER A 504 -10.47 12.79 17.55
C SER A 504 -9.95 13.77 18.61
N GLU A 505 -10.00 15.07 18.35
CA GLU A 505 -9.62 16.10 19.33
C GLU A 505 -10.58 16.15 20.51
N LYS A 506 -11.90 16.02 20.25
CA LYS A 506 -12.93 15.91 21.29
C LYS A 506 -12.70 14.65 22.13
N ILE A 507 -12.56 13.50 21.50
CA ILE A 507 -12.41 12.22 22.21
C ILE A 507 -11.16 12.19 23.08
N LEU A 508 -10.04 12.75 22.60
CA LEU A 508 -8.84 12.90 23.42
C LEU A 508 -9.12 13.67 24.72
N LYS A 509 -9.84 14.80 24.63
CA LYS A 509 -10.21 15.59 25.81
C LYS A 509 -11.18 14.88 26.73
N ASP A 510 -12.14 14.15 26.17
CA ASP A 510 -13.11 13.41 26.96
C ASP A 510 -12.40 12.30 27.75
N LEU A 511 -11.54 11.52 27.09
CA LEU A 511 -10.74 10.47 27.75
C LEU A 511 -9.84 11.05 28.84
N ARG A 512 -9.21 12.20 28.60
CA ARG A 512 -8.32 12.83 29.58
C ARG A 512 -8.99 13.28 30.87
N LYS A 513 -10.32 13.39 30.90
CA LYS A 513 -11.08 13.67 32.12
C LYS A 513 -11.45 12.40 32.90
N GLU A 514 -11.32 11.24 32.27
CA GLU A 514 -11.94 10.00 32.73
C GLU A 514 -10.92 8.90 33.04
N ILE A 515 -9.70 8.98 32.50
CA ILE A 515 -8.61 8.01 32.72
C ILE A 515 -7.25 8.71 32.86
N ASP A 516 -6.36 8.11 33.64
CA ASP A 516 -4.98 8.57 33.84
C ASP A 516 -3.97 7.90 32.88
N LEU A 517 -4.36 6.77 32.27
CA LEU A 517 -3.50 6.06 31.32
C LEU A 517 -2.93 6.99 30.23
N PRO A 518 -1.65 6.84 29.84
CA PRO A 518 -1.11 7.51 28.66
C PRO A 518 -1.97 7.29 27.42
N ILE A 519 -2.14 8.33 26.60
CA ILE A 519 -2.95 8.31 25.38
C ILE A 519 -2.08 8.62 24.18
N ILE A 520 -2.02 7.67 23.25
CA ILE A 520 -1.46 7.85 21.92
C ILE A 520 -2.57 8.40 21.02
N SER A 521 -2.49 9.67 20.63
CA SER A 521 -3.53 10.32 19.82
C SER A 521 -3.36 10.01 18.33
N VAL A 522 -4.46 9.75 17.65
CA VAL A 522 -4.51 9.48 16.21
C VAL A 522 -5.82 9.99 15.60
N GLY A 523 -5.73 10.47 14.36
CA GLY A 523 -6.87 10.94 13.58
C GLY A 523 -6.71 12.38 13.08
N GLY A 524 -6.43 12.56 11.78
CA GLY A 524 -6.40 13.89 11.17
C GLY A 524 -5.21 14.78 11.54
N ILE A 525 -4.07 14.19 11.93
CA ILE A 525 -2.80 14.90 12.15
C ILE A 525 -2.06 15.02 10.80
N PHE A 526 -1.91 16.24 10.27
CA PHE A 526 -1.29 16.53 8.97
C PHE A 526 -0.15 17.56 9.06
N SER A 527 0.04 18.19 10.22
CA SER A 527 0.98 19.29 10.42
C SER A 527 1.42 19.36 11.88
N TRP A 528 2.53 20.08 12.12
CA TRP A 528 3.04 20.33 13.47
C TRP A 528 2.01 21.04 14.37
N LYS A 529 1.16 21.91 13.80
CA LYS A 529 0.07 22.56 14.55
C LYS A 529 -0.98 21.57 15.03
N ASP A 530 -1.25 20.53 14.23
CA ASP A 530 -2.16 19.47 14.63
C ASP A 530 -1.55 18.65 15.77
N ALA A 531 -0.25 18.35 15.68
CA ALA A 531 0.50 17.60 16.70
C ALA A 531 0.61 18.39 18.01
N LEU A 532 1.05 19.66 17.95
CA LEU A 532 1.11 20.58 19.10
C LEU A 532 -0.22 20.55 19.86
N LYS A 533 -1.33 20.70 19.14
CA LYS A 533 -2.67 20.68 19.73
C LYS A 533 -2.98 19.36 20.46
N ARG A 534 -2.46 18.22 19.99
CA ARG A 534 -2.63 16.93 20.69
C ARG A 534 -1.86 16.90 22.00
N PHE A 535 -0.60 17.31 21.99
CA PHE A 535 0.22 17.37 23.20
C PHE A 535 -0.41 18.32 24.23
N THR A 536 -0.86 19.51 23.82
CA THR A 536 -1.57 20.45 24.73
C THR A 536 -2.91 19.92 25.26
N PHE A 537 -3.48 18.89 24.63
CA PHE A 537 -4.68 18.20 25.11
C PHE A 537 -4.34 16.92 25.88
N GLY A 538 -3.08 16.72 26.26
CA GLY A 538 -2.64 15.61 27.08
C GLY A 538 -2.19 14.36 26.30
N ALA A 539 -2.01 14.40 24.98
CA ALA A 539 -1.47 13.22 24.28
C ALA A 539 -0.01 12.96 24.69
N SER A 540 0.34 11.69 24.93
CA SER A 540 1.72 11.26 25.25
C SER A 540 2.52 10.96 23.99
N ALA A 541 1.84 10.49 22.95
CA ALA A 541 2.42 10.23 21.63
C ALA A 541 1.37 10.44 20.52
N CYS A 542 1.80 10.42 19.27
CA CYS A 542 0.93 10.62 18.12
C CYS A 542 1.15 9.54 17.04
N GLN A 543 0.09 8.84 16.64
CA GLN A 543 0.13 8.05 15.41
C GLN A 543 -0.33 8.88 14.20
N ILE A 544 0.39 8.74 13.10
CA ILE A 544 0.14 9.41 11.83
C ILE A 544 -0.32 8.36 10.82
N GLY A 545 -1.54 8.52 10.31
CA GLY A 545 -2.12 7.64 9.29
C GLY A 545 -2.21 8.32 7.95
N SER A 546 -3.38 8.88 7.65
CA SER A 546 -3.73 9.38 6.30
C SER A 546 -2.75 10.39 5.71
N ALA A 547 -2.05 11.17 6.54
CA ALA A 547 -1.07 12.12 6.05
C ALA A 547 0.10 11.44 5.32
N ILE A 548 0.48 10.21 5.69
CA ILE A 548 1.55 9.43 5.02
C ILE A 548 1.25 9.25 3.52
N GLY A 549 0.01 8.93 3.15
CA GLY A 549 -0.34 8.71 1.75
C GLY A 549 -0.59 10.00 0.95
N TYR A 550 -0.86 11.12 1.63
CA TYR A 550 -1.04 12.43 0.99
C TYR A 550 0.25 13.25 0.88
N LYS A 551 1.11 13.22 1.90
CA LYS A 551 2.33 14.01 2.02
C LYS A 551 3.62 13.19 1.83
N GLY A 552 3.52 11.86 1.80
CA GLY A 552 4.69 10.98 1.77
C GLY A 552 5.23 10.68 3.16
N ILE A 553 6.31 9.90 3.20
CA ILE A 553 6.88 9.38 4.47
C ILE A 553 7.62 10.47 5.25
N LYS A 554 8.11 11.52 4.58
CA LYS A 554 8.75 12.68 5.23
C LYS A 554 7.81 13.51 6.10
N VAL A 555 6.54 13.15 6.17
CA VAL A 555 5.56 13.84 7.03
C VAL A 555 5.95 13.81 8.51
N PHE A 556 6.64 12.77 9.00
CA PHE A 556 7.11 12.74 10.39
C PHE A 556 8.17 13.82 10.61
N GLU A 557 9.20 13.88 9.76
CA GLU A 557 10.23 14.92 9.79
C GLU A 557 9.64 16.34 9.62
N GLU A 558 8.71 16.55 8.68
CA GLU A 558 8.02 17.84 8.52
C GLU A 558 7.32 18.30 9.81
N ILE A 559 6.67 17.38 10.51
CA ILE A 559 5.97 17.65 11.77
C ILE A 559 6.97 17.94 12.89
N LYS A 560 8.03 17.15 13.01
CA LYS A 560 9.10 17.37 14.00
C LYS A 560 9.75 18.73 13.82
N ASN A 561 10.20 19.06 12.61
CA ASN A 561 10.89 20.32 12.34
C ASN A 561 9.99 21.53 12.65
N GLY A 562 8.71 21.47 12.26
CA GLY A 562 7.76 22.53 12.57
C GLY A 562 7.49 22.68 14.07
N LEU A 563 7.46 21.57 14.81
CA LEU A 563 7.24 21.57 16.25
C LEU A 563 8.49 22.05 17.01
N LYS A 564 9.68 21.65 16.56
CA LYS A 564 10.96 22.09 17.12
C LYS A 564 11.11 23.60 17.05
N ASN A 565 10.89 24.19 15.87
CA ASN A 565 10.92 25.64 15.69
C ASN A 565 9.93 26.37 16.61
N TYR A 566 8.76 25.77 16.84
CA TYR A 566 7.79 26.33 17.80
C TYR A 566 8.30 26.23 19.24
N MET A 567 8.86 25.08 19.63
CA MET A 567 9.41 24.86 20.97
C MET A 567 10.56 25.81 21.28
N GLU A 568 11.53 25.93 20.37
CA GLU A 568 12.67 26.85 20.48
C GLU A 568 12.19 28.30 20.65
N LYS A 569 11.25 28.76 19.82
CA LYS A 569 10.72 30.12 19.88
C LYS A 569 9.99 30.43 21.19
N ASN A 570 9.41 29.42 21.85
CA ASN A 570 8.64 29.60 23.08
C ASN A 570 9.40 29.10 24.32
N GLY A 571 10.68 28.75 24.19
CA GLY A 571 11.54 28.37 25.32
C GLY A 571 11.30 26.97 25.90
N TYR A 572 10.58 26.10 25.18
CA TYR A 572 10.40 24.70 25.61
C TYR A 572 11.65 23.88 25.31
N LYS A 573 12.08 23.04 26.25
CA LYS A 573 13.28 22.20 26.11
C LYS A 573 12.96 20.76 25.75
N ASN A 574 11.77 20.28 26.08
CA ASN A 574 11.36 18.91 25.84
C ASN A 574 9.86 18.80 25.53
N ILE A 575 9.48 17.84 24.70
CA ILE A 575 8.10 17.62 24.27
C ILE A 575 7.14 17.43 25.45
N ASN A 576 7.62 16.85 26.55
CA ASN A 576 6.82 16.63 27.76
C ASN A 576 6.36 17.95 28.40
N GLU A 577 7.06 19.07 28.19
CA GLU A 577 6.64 20.39 28.67
C GLU A 577 5.43 20.95 27.89
N LEU A 578 5.15 20.42 26.69
CA LEU A 578 3.94 20.76 25.93
C LEU A 578 2.71 20.00 26.42
N ILE A 579 2.90 18.94 27.21
CA ILE A 579 1.82 18.10 27.71
C ILE A 579 1.17 18.84 28.88
N SER A 580 -0.02 19.39 28.63
CA SER A 580 -0.82 20.05 29.66
C SER A 580 -1.95 19.13 30.11
N PHE A 581 -2.09 18.98 31.43
CA PHE A 581 -3.21 18.28 32.07
C PHE A 581 -4.15 19.34 32.66
N PRO A 582 -5.43 19.41 32.23
CA PRO A 582 -6.44 20.20 32.93
C PRO A 582 -6.85 19.56 34.26
#